data_AF-A0AAJ0TI00-F1
#
_entry.id   AF-A0AAJ0TI00-F1
#
_cell.length_a   1.000
_cell.length_b   1.000
_cell.length_c   1.000
_cell.angle_alpha   90.00
_cell.angle_beta   90.00
_cell.angle_gamma   90.00
#
_symmetry.space_group_name_H-M   'P 1'
#
loop_
_entity.id
_entity.type
_entity.pdbx_description
1 polymer ?
#
loop_
_entity_poly.entity_id
_entity_poly.type
_entity_poly.pdbx_seq_one_letter_code
_entity_poly.pdbx_strand_id
1 'polypeptide(L)'
;MVNWVTFLVLFIPIAIFTLMGLLGSVATYTVPDTMRSGEFSNFLTSIGIPSDWNYLPAIIYLGAVPFLGIYLIVAAFMQEIQIFRNITWINWILPAIIAISTIPLGVFVQAVYVMFATLGSYSVGAFGVLYVLGVGFIVLNRAHVWGTGAPGYRGMKLENAYNYYKKWLIDVNGNNTGKASLNIPDALADADKKIRADSLDKAVEILEKKAMEIDNKKNINKQKLEPPSY
;
A
#
# COMPACT_ATOMS: atom_id res chain seq x y z
N MET A 1 1.78 -17.89 16.46
CA MET A 1 3.21 -18.26 16.31
C MET A 1 3.77 -17.47 15.14
N VAL A 2 4.74 -16.58 15.36
CA VAL A 2 5.40 -15.86 14.26
C VAL A 2 6.28 -16.88 13.52
N ASN A 3 6.05 -17.03 12.21
CA ASN A 3 6.83 -17.94 11.39
C ASN A 3 8.27 -17.39 11.28
N TRP A 4 9.26 -18.22 11.62
CA TRP A 4 10.68 -17.87 11.60
C TRP A 4 11.13 -17.34 10.24
N VAL A 5 10.50 -17.79 9.15
CA VAL A 5 10.75 -17.28 7.81
C VAL A 5 10.31 -15.82 7.68
N THR A 6 9.15 -15.45 8.22
CA THR A 6 8.66 -14.06 8.22
C THR A 6 9.55 -13.17 9.08
N PHE A 7 10.06 -13.69 10.20
CA PHE A 7 11.03 -12.98 11.03
C PHE A 7 12.31 -12.69 10.26
N LEU A 8 12.92 -13.69 9.61
CA LEU A 8 14.17 -13.53 8.86
C LEU A 8 14.01 -12.57 7.66
N VAL A 9 12.92 -12.69 6.90
CA VAL A 9 12.65 -11.84 5.73
C VAL A 9 12.44 -10.38 6.13
N LEU A 10 11.91 -10.10 7.32
CA LEU A 10 11.71 -8.74 7.80
C LEU A 10 12.96 -8.19 8.49
N PHE A 11 13.60 -8.95 9.38
CA PHE A 11 14.69 -8.45 10.20
C PHE A 11 16.03 -8.37 9.47
N ILE A 12 16.33 -9.27 8.54
CA ILE A 12 17.63 -9.28 7.84
C ILE A 12 17.82 -8.04 6.96
N PRO A 13 16.86 -7.64 6.10
CA PRO A 13 16.99 -6.42 5.32
C PRO A 13 17.06 -5.18 6.20
N ILE A 14 16.31 -5.14 7.30
CA ILE A 14 16.34 -4.03 8.27
C ILE A 14 17.71 -3.95 8.93
N ALA A 15 18.29 -5.09 9.36
CA ALA A 15 19.61 -5.16 9.97
C ALA A 15 20.72 -4.77 8.99
N ILE A 16 20.65 -5.22 7.74
CA ILE A 16 21.61 -4.84 6.69
C ILE A 16 21.51 -3.34 6.40
N PHE A 17 20.30 -2.80 6.25
CA PHE A 17 20.09 -1.39 5.93
C PHE A 17 20.52 -0.47 7.08
N THR A 18 20.25 -0.85 8.34
CA THR A 18 20.76 -0.13 9.52
C THR A 18 22.27 -0.23 9.64
N LEU A 19 22.88 -1.40 9.36
CA LEU A 19 24.34 -1.56 9.36
C LEU A 19 25.00 -0.70 8.27
N MET A 20 24.45 -0.66 7.06
CA MET A 20 24.97 0.17 5.97
C MET A 20 24.82 1.67 6.26
N GLY A 21 23.69 2.10 6.84
CA GLY A 21 23.51 3.48 7.30
C GLY A 21 24.50 3.88 8.38
N LEU A 22 24.80 2.96 9.31
CA LEU A 22 25.76 3.16 10.39
C LEU A 22 27.21 3.22 9.87
N LEU A 23 27.57 2.40 8.88
CA LEU A 23 28.87 2.46 8.22
C LEU A 23 29.05 3.72 7.35
N GLY A 24 27.96 4.21 6.74
CA GLY A 24 27.97 5.45 5.96
C GLY A 24 28.07 6.72 6.81
N SER A 25 27.51 6.72 8.02
CA SER A 25 27.47 7.90 8.90
C SER A 25 28.77 8.16 9.67
N VAL A 26 29.74 7.24 9.65
CA VAL A 26 31.06 7.44 10.28
C VAL A 26 31.97 8.36 9.43
N ALA A 27 31.53 8.71 8.21
CA ALA A 27 32.27 9.61 7.32
C ALA A 27 32.11 11.09 7.74
N THR A 28 33.12 11.57 8.48
CA THR A 28 33.67 12.94 8.57
C THR A 28 32.71 14.15 8.67
N TYR A 29 32.93 14.95 9.73
CA TYR A 29 32.38 16.29 10.01
C TYR A 29 32.75 17.39 9.00
N THR A 30 32.83 17.06 7.73
CA THR A 30 33.09 18.06 6.69
C THR A 30 31.76 18.59 6.20
N VAL A 31 31.49 19.87 6.49
CA VAL A 31 30.32 20.58 5.94
C VAL A 31 30.39 20.46 4.42
N PRO A 32 29.39 19.84 3.76
CA PRO A 32 29.36 19.73 2.30
C PRO A 32 29.42 21.12 1.67
N ASP A 33 30.14 21.26 0.56
CA ASP A 33 30.28 22.56 -0.12
C ASP A 33 28.93 23.17 -0.51
N THR A 34 27.91 22.33 -0.72
CA THR A 34 26.52 22.74 -0.98
C THR A 34 25.84 23.44 0.21
N MET A 35 26.35 23.29 1.43
CA MET A 35 25.84 23.93 2.64
C MET A 35 26.53 25.26 2.96
N ARG A 36 27.53 25.68 2.16
CA ARG A 36 28.26 26.94 2.32
C ARG A 36 27.53 28.13 1.69
N SER A 37 26.29 28.35 2.10
CA SER A 37 25.50 29.52 1.68
C SER A 37 25.07 30.35 2.89
N GLY A 38 25.14 31.67 2.76
CA GLY A 38 24.73 32.62 3.81
C GLY A 38 25.66 32.60 5.02
N GLU A 39 26.84 33.20 4.88
CA GLU A 39 27.79 33.40 5.98
C GLU A 39 27.17 34.28 7.07
N PHE A 40 27.17 33.77 8.30
CA PHE A 40 26.91 34.56 9.49
C PHE A 40 28.14 35.38 9.87
N SER A 41 27.89 36.49 10.56
CA SER A 41 28.92 37.41 11.05
C SER A 41 30.02 36.69 11.84
N ASN A 42 31.24 37.24 11.77
CA ASN A 42 32.42 36.84 12.54
C ASN A 42 32.25 36.87 14.08
N PHE A 43 31.07 37.26 14.58
CA PHE A 43 30.72 37.13 15.98
C PHE A 43 30.73 35.66 16.44
N LEU A 44 30.29 34.72 15.60
CA LEU A 44 30.27 33.29 15.97
C LEU A 44 31.68 32.70 16.14
N THR A 45 32.63 33.13 15.32
CA THR A 45 34.04 32.77 15.51
C THR A 45 34.65 33.40 16.77
N SER A 46 34.17 34.58 17.18
CA SER A 46 34.62 35.22 18.43
C SER A 46 34.17 34.49 19.70
N ILE A 47 33.08 33.72 19.65
CA ILE A 47 32.60 32.87 20.76
C ILE A 47 33.17 31.44 20.70
N GLY A 48 34.18 31.19 19.86
CA GLY A 48 34.88 29.91 19.78
C GLY A 48 34.24 28.87 18.87
N ILE A 49 33.26 29.24 18.04
CA ILE A 49 32.66 28.34 17.05
C ILE A 49 33.59 28.26 15.82
N PRO A 50 33.91 27.06 15.30
CA PRO A 50 34.72 26.90 14.09
C PRO A 50 34.14 27.66 12.90
N SER A 51 35.00 28.28 12.08
CA SER A 51 34.60 29.04 10.89
C SER A 51 33.76 28.23 9.91
N ASP A 52 33.99 26.92 9.85
CA ASP A 52 33.27 26.00 8.95
C ASP A 52 31.78 25.89 9.31
N TRP A 53 31.40 26.29 10.53
CA TRP A 53 30.03 26.25 11.03
C TRP A 53 29.32 27.60 10.89
N ASN A 54 29.97 28.63 10.33
CA ASN A 54 29.36 29.96 10.18
C ASN A 54 28.30 30.03 9.08
N TYR A 55 27.98 28.94 8.40
CA TYR A 55 26.93 28.91 7.38
C TYR A 55 25.59 28.54 8.00
N LEU A 56 24.53 29.27 7.68
CA LEU A 56 23.18 29.04 8.23
C LEU A 56 22.73 27.56 8.14
N PRO A 57 22.89 26.84 7.00
CA PRO A 57 22.51 25.43 6.92
C PRO A 57 23.34 24.53 7.85
N ALA A 58 24.63 24.86 8.01
CA ALA A 58 25.54 24.13 8.87
C ALA A 58 25.19 24.32 10.35
N ILE A 59 24.81 25.52 10.79
CA ILE A 59 24.38 25.78 12.18
C ILE A 59 23.13 24.99 12.52
N ILE A 60 22.15 24.95 11.62
CA ILE A 60 20.91 24.20 11.85
C ILE A 60 21.23 22.70 11.95
N TYR A 61 22.04 22.19 11.01
CA TYR A 61 22.32 20.77 10.92
C TYR A 61 23.26 20.29 12.04
N LEU A 62 24.39 20.96 12.25
CA LEU A 62 25.44 20.56 13.20
C LEU A 62 25.24 21.11 14.62
N GLY A 63 24.39 22.13 14.78
CA GLY A 63 24.10 22.75 16.08
C GLY A 63 22.70 22.41 16.57
N ALA A 64 21.66 22.90 15.88
CA ALA A 64 20.29 22.83 16.38
C ALA A 64 19.73 21.40 16.44
N VAL A 65 19.93 20.60 15.39
CA VAL A 65 19.46 19.21 15.33
C VAL A 65 20.08 18.36 16.45
N PRO A 66 21.42 18.31 16.62
CA PRO A 66 21.99 17.55 17.72
C PRO A 66 21.63 18.15 19.07
N PHE A 67 21.62 19.47 19.24
CA PHE A 67 21.16 20.09 20.49
C PHE A 67 19.78 19.57 20.90
N LEU A 68 18.80 19.60 20.00
CA LEU A 68 17.45 19.10 20.25
C LEU A 68 17.44 17.59 20.54
N GLY A 69 18.24 16.81 19.82
CA GLY A 69 18.38 15.37 20.06
C GLY A 69 18.87 15.07 21.48
N ILE A 70 20.00 15.67 21.88
CA ILE A 70 20.56 15.50 23.23
C ILE A 70 19.57 15.98 24.29
N TYR A 71 19.02 17.17 24.08
CA TYR A 71 18.07 17.79 24.98
C TYR A 71 16.87 16.87 25.25
N LEU A 72 16.23 16.36 24.19
CA LEU A 72 15.06 15.49 24.32
C LEU A 72 15.40 14.15 24.97
N ILE A 73 16.52 13.53 24.60
CA ILE A 73 16.96 12.27 25.19
C ILE A 73 17.20 12.44 26.69
N VAL A 74 17.99 13.45 27.07
CA VAL A 74 18.33 13.70 28.48
C VAL A 74 17.08 14.13 29.27
N ALA A 75 16.21 14.95 28.68
CA ALA A 75 14.94 15.33 29.30
C ALA A 75 14.04 14.11 29.56
N ALA A 76 13.92 13.19 28.58
CA ALA A 76 13.16 11.97 28.75
C ALA A 76 13.75 11.08 29.86
N PHE A 77 15.07 10.92 29.91
CA PHE A 77 15.72 10.19 31.01
C PHE A 77 15.48 10.84 32.37
N MET A 78 15.56 12.17 32.47
CA MET A 78 15.30 12.87 33.74
C MET A 78 13.85 12.74 34.19
N GLN A 79 12.90 12.72 33.25
CA GLN A 79 11.49 12.47 33.55
C GLN A 79 11.26 11.04 34.05
N GLU A 80 11.89 10.04 33.42
CA GLU A 80 11.72 8.63 33.77
C GLU A 80 12.33 8.30 35.14
N ILE A 81 13.54 8.80 35.43
CA ILE A 81 14.23 8.51 36.70
C ILE A 81 13.62 9.32 37.87
N GLN A 82 12.80 10.34 37.57
CA GLN A 82 12.09 11.17 38.56
C GLN A 82 12.97 11.74 39.69
N ILE A 83 14.27 11.97 39.42
CA ILE A 83 15.26 12.41 40.43
C ILE A 83 14.81 13.73 41.08
N PHE A 84 14.19 14.63 40.31
CA PHE A 84 13.68 15.92 40.78
C PHE A 84 12.15 15.99 40.72
N ARG A 85 11.46 15.02 41.35
CA ARG A 85 9.98 14.95 41.36
C ARG A 85 9.30 16.23 41.83
N ASN A 86 9.90 16.96 42.77
CA ASN A 86 9.33 18.19 43.34
C ASN A 86 9.73 19.47 42.60
N ILE A 87 10.70 19.42 41.69
CA ILE A 87 11.25 20.63 41.04
C ILE A 87 11.19 20.49 39.52
N THR A 88 10.01 20.78 38.97
CA THR A 88 9.70 20.58 37.54
C THR A 88 10.55 21.40 36.58
N TRP A 89 11.02 22.59 36.97
CA TRP A 89 11.84 23.45 36.11
C TRP A 89 13.27 22.92 35.91
N ILE A 90 13.84 22.22 36.91
CA ILE A 90 15.18 21.61 36.80
C ILE A 90 15.19 20.50 35.74
N ASN A 91 14.08 19.77 35.61
CA ASN A 91 13.94 18.70 34.61
C ASN A 91 14.01 19.21 33.16
N TRP A 92 13.85 20.51 32.93
CA TRP A 92 13.97 21.11 31.59
C TRP A 92 15.26 21.91 31.40
N ILE A 93 15.76 22.58 32.45
CA ILE A 93 16.99 23.37 32.35
C ILE A 93 18.24 22.50 32.33
N LEU A 94 18.29 21.44 33.14
CA LEU A 94 19.47 20.58 33.23
C LEU A 94 19.79 19.87 31.90
N PRO A 95 18.80 19.31 31.16
CA PRO A 95 19.03 18.78 29.81
C PRO A 95 19.57 19.83 28.83
N ALA A 96 19.13 21.09 28.95
CA ALA A 96 19.63 22.16 28.06
C ALA A 96 21.09 22.49 28.34
N ILE A 97 21.48 22.56 29.62
CA ILE A 97 22.86 22.79 30.02
C ILE A 97 23.75 21.63 29.55
N ILE A 98 23.29 20.39 29.74
CA ILE A 98 24.00 19.19 29.27
C ILE A 98 24.12 19.22 27.74
N ALA A 99 23.05 19.53 27.01
CA ALA A 99 23.10 19.61 25.57
C ALA A 99 24.12 20.66 25.08
N ILE A 100 24.13 21.86 25.67
CA ILE A 100 25.12 22.92 25.33
C ILE A 100 26.55 22.48 25.65
N SER A 101 26.77 21.86 26.82
CA SER A 101 28.12 21.45 27.22
C SER A 101 28.68 20.27 26.41
N THR A 102 27.80 19.47 25.82
CA THR A 102 28.20 18.27 25.06
C THR A 102 28.40 18.53 23.56
N ILE A 103 27.91 19.65 23.03
CA ILE A 103 28.12 20.03 21.62
C ILE A 103 29.62 20.15 21.26
N PRO A 104 30.47 20.86 22.05
CA PRO A 104 31.89 20.99 21.72
C PRO A 104 32.68 19.68 21.72
N LEU A 105 32.19 18.67 22.46
CA LEU A 105 32.85 17.37 22.56
C LEU A 105 32.72 16.54 21.27
N GLY A 106 31.75 16.82 20.40
CA GLY A 106 31.59 16.20 19.07
C GLY A 106 31.16 14.72 19.07
N VAL A 107 31.54 13.93 20.08
CA VAL A 107 31.24 12.50 20.22
C VAL A 107 29.74 12.26 20.39
N PHE A 108 29.08 13.08 21.20
CA PHE A 108 27.65 12.91 21.46
C PHE A 108 26.80 13.29 20.25
N VAL A 109 27.25 14.31 19.51
CA VAL A 109 26.64 14.68 18.23
C VAL A 109 26.76 13.52 17.23
N GLN A 110 27.90 12.82 17.15
CA GLN A 110 28.02 11.59 16.34
C GLN A 110 27.03 10.51 16.78
N ALA A 111 26.90 10.26 18.09
CA ALA A 111 25.96 9.28 18.60
C ALA A 111 24.51 9.63 18.22
N VAL A 112 24.12 10.90 18.34
CA VAL A 112 22.81 11.39 17.92
C VAL A 112 22.61 11.26 16.41
N TYR A 113 23.62 11.57 15.60
CA TYR A 113 23.57 11.34 14.15
C TYR A 113 23.38 9.87 13.80
N VAL A 114 24.10 8.97 14.45
CA VAL A 114 23.94 7.53 14.26
C VAL A 114 22.53 7.09 14.65
N MET A 115 21.98 7.58 15.77
CA MET A 115 20.60 7.30 16.17
C MET A 115 19.57 7.81 15.16
N PHE A 116 19.71 9.05 14.66
CA PHE A 116 18.82 9.58 13.64
C PHE A 116 18.96 8.86 12.30
N ALA A 117 20.19 8.52 11.89
CA ALA A 117 20.45 7.78 10.66
C ALA A 117 19.85 6.37 10.73
N THR A 118 19.99 5.68 11.86
CA THR A 118 19.40 4.35 12.08
C THR A 118 17.88 4.41 12.13
N LEU A 119 17.28 5.37 12.84
CA LEU A 119 15.82 5.58 12.87
C LEU A 119 15.25 5.95 11.50
N GLY A 120 15.92 6.85 10.78
CA GLY A 120 15.53 7.25 9.42
C GLY A 120 15.61 6.08 8.44
N SER A 121 16.72 5.35 8.47
CA SER A 121 16.93 4.14 7.66
C SER A 121 15.88 3.07 7.98
N TYR A 122 15.55 2.89 9.26
CA TYR A 122 14.51 1.98 9.71
C TYR A 122 13.13 2.37 9.17
N SER A 123 12.77 3.65 9.24
CA SER A 123 11.49 4.17 8.73
C SER A 123 11.33 3.90 7.23
N VAL A 124 12.38 4.19 6.44
CA VAL A 124 12.38 3.91 4.99
C VAL A 124 12.28 2.42 4.70
N GLY A 125 13.03 1.58 5.43
CA GLY A 125 12.98 0.13 5.29
C GLY A 125 11.60 -0.45 5.63
N ALA A 126 11.03 -0.06 6.76
CA ALA A 126 9.70 -0.48 7.18
C ALA A 126 8.62 -0.04 6.18
N PHE A 127 8.70 1.19 5.68
CA PHE A 127 7.80 1.69 4.64
C PHE A 127 7.93 0.88 3.35
N GLY A 128 9.16 0.61 2.89
CA GLY A 128 9.40 -0.20 1.69
C GLY A 128 8.82 -1.60 1.79
N VAL A 129 9.02 -2.27 2.93
CA VAL A 129 8.43 -3.59 3.20
C VAL A 129 6.90 -3.53 3.19
N LEU A 130 6.30 -2.59 3.93
CA LEU A 130 4.84 -2.43 3.96
C LEU A 130 4.28 -2.14 2.58
N TYR A 131 4.98 -1.35 1.77
CA TYR A 131 4.62 -1.06 0.40
C TYR A 131 4.64 -2.32 -0.47
N VAL A 132 5.73 -3.11 -0.45
CA VAL A 132 5.81 -4.35 -1.23
C VAL A 132 4.74 -5.35 -0.82
N LEU A 133 4.52 -5.53 0.49
CA LEU A 133 3.46 -6.41 0.98
C LEU A 133 2.08 -5.90 0.59
N GLY A 134 1.80 -4.62 0.77
CA GLY A 134 0.51 -4.00 0.44
C GLY A 134 0.18 -4.11 -1.05
N VAL A 135 1.11 -3.74 -1.92
CA VAL A 135 0.96 -3.89 -3.37
C VAL A 135 0.86 -5.36 -3.76
N GLY A 136 1.68 -6.23 -3.18
CA GLY A 136 1.64 -7.67 -3.40
C GLY A 136 0.28 -8.29 -3.08
N PHE A 137 -0.32 -7.94 -1.94
CA PHE A 137 -1.67 -8.38 -1.57
C PHE A 137 -2.74 -7.88 -2.54
N ILE A 138 -2.65 -6.62 -3.00
CA ILE A 138 -3.59 -6.09 -4.00
C ILE A 138 -3.46 -6.85 -5.32
N VAL A 139 -2.24 -7.12 -5.78
CA VAL A 139 -1.99 -7.85 -7.02
C VAL A 139 -2.48 -9.29 -6.90
N LEU A 140 -2.21 -9.98 -5.79
CA LEU A 140 -2.70 -11.35 -5.55
C LEU A 140 -4.23 -11.41 -5.47
N ASN A 141 -4.87 -10.46 -4.79
CA ASN A 141 -6.32 -10.37 -4.73
C ASN A 141 -6.92 -10.12 -6.13
N ARG A 142 -6.30 -9.25 -6.94
CA ARG A 142 -6.76 -8.99 -8.32
C ARG A 142 -6.49 -10.17 -9.25
N ALA A 143 -5.37 -10.87 -9.10
CA ALA A 143 -5.07 -12.07 -9.85
C ALA A 143 -6.07 -13.19 -9.55
N HIS A 144 -6.52 -13.33 -8.30
CA HIS A 144 -7.58 -14.27 -7.94
C HIS A 144 -8.94 -13.92 -8.57
N VAL A 145 -9.25 -12.62 -8.68
CA VAL A 145 -10.46 -12.12 -9.37
C VAL A 145 -10.40 -12.36 -10.88
N TRP A 146 -9.22 -12.25 -11.51
CA TRP A 146 -9.05 -12.47 -12.95
C TRP A 146 -8.86 -13.95 -13.32
N GLY A 147 -8.45 -14.79 -12.38
CA GLY A 147 -8.06 -16.18 -12.63
C GLY A 147 -9.21 -17.13 -12.97
N THR A 148 -10.30 -17.18 -12.20
CA THR A 148 -11.27 -18.29 -12.40
C THR A 148 -12.71 -18.08 -11.87
N GLY A 149 -13.12 -16.96 -11.27
CA GLY A 149 -14.46 -16.95 -10.67
C GLY A 149 -14.93 -15.69 -9.98
N ALA A 150 -14.65 -14.50 -10.52
CA ALA A 150 -15.33 -13.32 -10.02
C ALA A 150 -16.86 -13.50 -10.16
N PRO A 151 -17.65 -13.49 -9.08
CA PRO A 151 -19.10 -13.70 -9.14
C PRO A 151 -19.79 -12.68 -10.06
N GLY A 152 -19.24 -11.47 -10.17
CA GLY A 152 -19.69 -10.46 -11.12
C GLY A 152 -19.46 -10.83 -12.59
N TYR A 153 -18.37 -11.52 -12.93
CA TYR A 153 -18.10 -11.93 -14.32
C TYR A 153 -18.96 -13.13 -14.73
N ARG A 154 -19.20 -14.07 -13.81
CA ARG A 154 -20.15 -15.18 -14.03
C ARG A 154 -21.58 -14.63 -14.21
N GLY A 155 -22.00 -13.70 -13.35
CA GLY A 155 -23.29 -13.00 -13.47
C GLY A 155 -23.44 -12.27 -14.80
N MET A 156 -22.45 -11.47 -15.21
CA MET A 156 -22.46 -10.79 -16.51
C MET A 156 -22.50 -11.77 -17.70
N LYS A 157 -21.74 -12.87 -17.64
CA LYS A 157 -21.78 -13.91 -18.70
C LYS A 157 -23.17 -14.53 -18.82
N LEU A 158 -23.79 -14.87 -17.70
CA LEU A 158 -25.13 -15.47 -17.66
C LEU A 158 -26.23 -14.49 -18.09
N GLU A 159 -26.12 -13.21 -17.71
CA GLU A 159 -27.10 -12.19 -18.08
C GLU A 159 -27.05 -11.90 -19.58
N ASN A 160 -25.84 -11.84 -20.16
CA ASN A 160 -25.65 -11.72 -21.60
C ASN A 160 -26.20 -12.95 -22.35
N ALA A 161 -25.95 -14.16 -21.84
CA ALA A 161 -26.49 -15.39 -22.43
C ALA A 161 -28.02 -15.44 -22.37
N TYR A 162 -28.62 -15.07 -21.25
CA TYR A 162 -30.07 -14.98 -21.10
C TYR A 162 -30.69 -13.99 -22.10
N ASN A 163 -30.14 -12.78 -22.20
CA ASN A 163 -30.63 -11.75 -23.12
C ASN A 163 -30.50 -12.19 -24.60
N TYR A 164 -29.41 -12.88 -24.94
CA TYR A 164 -29.20 -13.44 -26.27
C TYR A 164 -30.28 -14.48 -26.63
N TYR A 165 -30.47 -15.51 -25.79
CA TYR A 165 -31.46 -16.55 -26.04
C TYR A 165 -32.90 -16.01 -26.03
N LYS A 166 -33.22 -15.08 -25.12
CA LYS A 166 -34.52 -14.40 -25.08
C LYS A 166 -34.82 -13.68 -26.39
N LYS A 167 -33.87 -12.87 -26.87
CA LYS A 167 -34.03 -12.12 -28.12
C LYS A 167 -34.20 -13.05 -29.32
N TRP A 168 -33.38 -14.10 -29.40
CA TRP A 168 -33.47 -15.10 -30.46
C TRP A 168 -34.84 -15.83 -30.46
N LEU A 169 -35.33 -16.27 -29.30
CA LEU A 169 -36.63 -16.93 -29.20
C LEU A 169 -37.79 -16.02 -29.60
N ILE A 170 -37.74 -14.73 -29.24
CA ILE A 170 -38.73 -13.74 -29.64
C ILE A 170 -38.73 -13.55 -31.17
N ASP A 171 -37.56 -13.41 -31.79
CA ASP A 171 -37.43 -13.27 -33.23
C ASP A 171 -37.95 -14.51 -33.98
N VAL A 172 -37.56 -15.70 -33.51
CA VAL A 172 -38.08 -16.98 -34.05
C VAL A 172 -39.59 -17.07 -33.90
N ASN A 173 -40.16 -16.65 -32.77
CA ASN A 173 -41.61 -16.66 -32.55
C ASN A 173 -42.34 -15.69 -33.49
N GLY A 174 -41.83 -14.46 -33.65
CA GLY A 174 -42.39 -13.46 -34.56
C GLY A 174 -42.42 -13.94 -36.01
N ASN A 175 -41.33 -14.56 -36.46
CA ASN A 175 -41.17 -15.05 -37.84
C ASN A 175 -41.96 -16.34 -38.14
N ASN A 176 -42.54 -17.03 -37.15
CA ASN A 176 -43.34 -18.25 -37.34
C ASN A 176 -44.83 -18.07 -37.01
N THR A 177 -45.32 -16.84 -36.91
CA THR A 177 -46.73 -16.53 -36.65
C THR A 177 -47.64 -17.11 -37.75
N GLY A 178 -48.08 -18.36 -37.57
CA GLY A 178 -48.91 -19.11 -38.51
C GLY A 178 -48.60 -20.60 -38.64
N LYS A 179 -47.47 -21.09 -38.12
CA LYS A 179 -47.14 -22.53 -38.07
C LYS A 179 -47.09 -23.01 -36.61
N ALA A 180 -47.68 -24.18 -36.37
CA ALA A 180 -47.92 -24.85 -35.09
C ALA A 180 -47.09 -24.37 -33.87
N SER A 181 -47.81 -24.10 -32.78
CA SER A 181 -47.36 -23.60 -31.48
C SER A 181 -46.04 -24.23 -30.99
N LEU A 182 -44.94 -23.50 -31.11
CA LEU A 182 -43.63 -23.91 -30.58
C LEU A 182 -43.49 -23.74 -29.05
N ASN A 183 -44.60 -23.56 -28.31
CA ASN A 183 -44.67 -23.29 -26.86
C ASN A 183 -43.53 -22.37 -26.34
N ILE A 184 -43.18 -21.37 -27.14
CA ILE A 184 -42.13 -20.38 -26.83
C ILE A 184 -42.57 -19.44 -25.68
N PRO A 185 -43.85 -18.99 -25.63
CA PRO A 185 -44.33 -18.15 -24.52
C PRO A 185 -44.19 -18.81 -23.14
N ASP A 186 -44.47 -20.12 -23.05
CA ASP A 186 -44.39 -20.86 -21.79
C ASP A 186 -42.95 -20.97 -21.27
N ALA A 187 -41.99 -21.25 -22.17
CA ALA A 187 -40.58 -21.33 -21.83
C ALA A 187 -39.99 -19.97 -21.39
N LEU A 188 -40.44 -18.87 -22.03
CA LEU A 188 -40.09 -17.51 -21.62
C LEU A 188 -40.67 -17.16 -20.25
N ALA A 189 -41.93 -17.52 -19.99
CA ALA A 189 -42.57 -17.29 -18.70
C ALA A 189 -41.92 -18.08 -17.56
N ASP A 190 -41.52 -19.33 -17.81
CA ASP A 190 -40.79 -20.16 -16.84
C ASP A 190 -39.39 -19.61 -16.55
N ALA A 191 -38.67 -19.14 -17.57
CA ALA A 191 -37.36 -18.49 -17.39
C ALA A 191 -37.48 -17.17 -16.60
N ASP A 192 -38.46 -16.33 -16.92
CA ASP A 192 -38.73 -15.07 -16.20
C ASP A 192 -39.09 -15.32 -14.73
N LYS A 193 -39.83 -16.40 -14.44
CA LYS A 193 -40.12 -16.82 -13.06
C LYS A 193 -38.86 -17.24 -12.31
N LYS A 194 -37.89 -17.88 -12.97
CA LYS A 194 -36.61 -18.30 -12.36
C LYS A 194 -35.66 -17.13 -12.11
N ILE A 195 -35.66 -16.10 -12.96
CA ILE A 195 -34.91 -14.86 -12.69
C ILE A 195 -35.44 -14.14 -11.45
N ARG A 196 -36.77 -14.05 -11.29
CA ARG A 196 -37.38 -13.45 -10.09
C ARG A 196 -37.04 -14.21 -8.79
N ALA A 197 -36.61 -15.46 -8.90
CA ALA A 197 -36.14 -16.30 -7.81
C ALA A 197 -34.60 -16.34 -7.69
N ASP A 198 -33.90 -15.34 -8.26
CA ASP A 198 -32.44 -15.16 -8.23
C ASP A 198 -31.64 -16.39 -8.75
N SER A 199 -32.23 -17.14 -9.68
CA SER A 199 -31.65 -18.35 -10.25
C SER A 199 -31.35 -18.17 -11.74
N LEU A 200 -30.48 -17.22 -12.06
CA LEU A 200 -30.11 -16.85 -13.44
C LEU A 200 -29.57 -18.04 -14.25
N ASP A 201 -28.74 -18.89 -13.65
CA ASP A 201 -28.19 -20.12 -14.23
C ASP A 201 -29.29 -21.05 -14.76
N LYS A 202 -30.34 -21.25 -13.96
CA LYS A 202 -31.48 -22.12 -14.32
C LYS A 202 -32.36 -21.49 -15.39
N ALA A 203 -32.46 -20.15 -15.41
CA ALA A 203 -33.21 -19.44 -16.44
C ALA A 203 -32.52 -19.59 -17.81
N VAL A 204 -31.19 -19.45 -17.85
CA VAL A 204 -30.39 -19.68 -19.07
C VAL A 204 -30.55 -21.12 -19.56
N GLU A 205 -30.45 -22.11 -18.67
CA GLU A 205 -30.58 -23.53 -19.02
C GLU A 205 -31.94 -23.87 -19.67
N ILE A 206 -33.04 -23.28 -19.17
CA ILE A 206 -34.39 -23.47 -19.74
C ILE A 206 -34.47 -22.90 -21.15
N LEU A 207 -33.95 -21.69 -21.37
CA LEU A 207 -33.98 -21.04 -22.68
C LEU A 207 -33.07 -21.75 -23.70
N GLU A 208 -31.88 -22.16 -23.28
CA GLU A 208 -30.93 -22.90 -24.11
C GLU A 208 -31.50 -24.25 -24.53
N LYS A 209 -32.07 -25.01 -23.59
CA LYS A 209 -32.73 -26.29 -23.88
C LYS A 209 -33.88 -26.10 -24.89
N LYS A 210 -34.66 -25.03 -24.74
CA LYS A 210 -35.76 -24.74 -25.67
C LYS A 210 -35.25 -24.33 -27.04
N ALA A 211 -34.18 -23.54 -27.11
CA ALA A 211 -33.56 -23.16 -28.37
C ALA A 211 -33.05 -24.39 -29.15
N MET A 212 -32.38 -25.32 -28.46
CA MET A 212 -31.94 -26.59 -29.05
C MET A 212 -33.11 -27.48 -29.50
N GLU A 213 -34.22 -27.53 -28.74
CA GLU A 213 -35.42 -28.28 -29.13
C GLU A 213 -36.01 -27.73 -30.44
N ILE A 214 -36.06 -26.41 -30.58
CA ILE A 214 -36.59 -25.72 -31.77
C ILE A 214 -35.65 -25.92 -32.97
N ASP A 215 -34.34 -25.80 -32.77
CA ASP A 215 -33.33 -26.01 -33.81
C ASP A 215 -33.40 -27.44 -34.37
N ASN A 216 -33.44 -28.44 -33.48
CA ASN A 216 -33.61 -29.85 -33.84
C ASN A 216 -34.93 -30.13 -34.58
N LYS A 217 -36.05 -29.49 -34.17
CA LYS A 217 -37.36 -29.67 -34.82
C LYS A 217 -37.44 -29.02 -36.19
N LYS A 218 -36.71 -27.92 -36.40
CA LYS A 218 -36.82 -27.14 -37.63
C LYS A 218 -35.95 -27.67 -38.78
N ASN A 219 -35.00 -28.57 -38.51
CA ASN A 219 -34.04 -29.07 -39.52
C ASN A 219 -33.44 -27.92 -40.35
N ILE A 220 -33.36 -26.72 -39.74
CA ILE A 220 -32.77 -25.55 -40.38
C ILE A 220 -31.28 -25.83 -40.43
N ASN A 221 -30.72 -25.67 -41.62
CA ASN A 221 -29.30 -25.82 -41.95
C ASN A 221 -28.40 -25.57 -40.74
N LYS A 222 -27.46 -26.52 -40.51
CA LYS A 222 -26.39 -26.54 -39.51
C LYS A 222 -25.54 -25.25 -39.44
N GLN A 223 -26.13 -24.10 -39.18
CA GLN A 223 -25.45 -22.98 -38.56
C GLN A 223 -25.56 -23.23 -37.07
N LYS A 224 -24.57 -23.96 -36.56
CA LYS A 224 -24.29 -24.16 -35.15
C LYS A 224 -24.65 -22.89 -34.38
N LEU A 225 -25.69 -22.98 -33.54
CA LEU A 225 -25.93 -22.05 -32.44
C LEU A 225 -24.78 -22.22 -31.45
N GLU A 226 -23.61 -21.71 -31.81
CA GLU A 226 -22.55 -21.52 -30.84
C GLU A 226 -22.85 -20.19 -30.14
N PRO A 227 -23.04 -20.18 -28.81
CA PRO A 227 -23.02 -18.93 -28.07
C PRO A 227 -21.70 -18.23 -28.37
N PRO A 228 -21.67 -16.88 -28.43
CA PRO A 228 -20.45 -16.16 -28.81
C PRO A 228 -19.28 -16.61 -27.94
N SER A 229 -18.27 -17.21 -28.56
CA SER A 229 -17.06 -17.65 -27.90
C SER A 229 -16.25 -16.42 -27.48
N TYR A 230 -16.14 -16.19 -26.17
CA TYR A 230 -15.21 -15.24 -25.58
C TYR A 230 -14.30 -15.95 -24.58
#